data_AF-A0A968BTZ9-F1
#
_entry.id   AF-A0A968BTZ9-F1
#
_cell.length_a   1.000
_cell.length_b   1.000
_cell.length_c   1.000
_cell.angle_alpha   90.00
_cell.angle_beta   90.00
_cell.angle_gamma   90.00
#
_symmetry.space_group_name_H-M   'P 1'
#
loop_
_entity.id
_entity.type
_entity.pdbx_description
1 polymer ?
#
loop_
_entity_poly.entity_id
_entity_poly.type
_entity_poly.pdbx_seq_one_letter_code
_entity_poly.pdbx_strand_id
1 'polypeptide(L)' 'LPPGYRIEVTPRELVVINDAWAYEYGTSVQSYLPDGASERVEIPNTYLLILTKHQGQWTPYREVASALPPPDGWAETG' A
#
# COMPACT_ATOMS: atom_id res chain seq x y z
N LEU A 1 -4.72 -5.39 -14.29
CA LEU A 1 -4.84 -4.07 -13.64
C LEU A 1 -5.36 -3.08 -14.67
N PRO A 2 -6.19 -2.11 -14.29
CA PRO A 2 -6.72 -1.11 -15.22
C PRO A 2 -5.60 -0.36 -15.97
N PRO A 3 -5.89 0.22 -17.14
CA PRO A 3 -4.93 1.04 -17.87
C PRO A 3 -4.28 2.10 -16.98
N GLY A 4 -2.96 2.14 -17.03
CA GLY A 4 -2.17 3.09 -16.27
C GLY A 4 -2.21 2.90 -14.76
N TYR A 5 -2.63 1.76 -14.20
CA TYR A 5 -2.55 1.51 -12.75
C TYR A 5 -1.14 1.73 -12.21
N ARG A 6 -1.02 2.42 -11.07
CA ARG A 6 0.25 2.71 -10.37
C ARG A 6 0.06 2.62 -8.86
N ILE A 7 1.14 2.25 -8.17
CA ILE A 7 1.26 2.39 -6.72
C ILE A 7 2.53 3.19 -6.45
N GLU A 8 2.38 4.33 -5.78
CA GLU A 8 3.49 5.16 -5.35
C GLU A 8 3.64 5.02 -3.84
N VAL A 9 4.78 4.50 -3.40
CA VAL A 9 5.04 4.17 -1.99
C VAL A 9 5.97 5.23 -1.39
N THR A 10 5.61 5.73 -0.21
CA THR A 10 6.43 6.64 0.60
C THR A 10 6.67 6.00 1.97
N PRO A 11 7.82 5.31 2.16
CA PRO A 11 8.21 4.78 3.46
C PRO A 11 8.38 5.90 4.49
N ARG A 12 7.97 5.63 5.73
CA ARG A 12 8.09 6.59 6.84
C ARG A 12 9.03 6.10 7.93
N GLU A 13 8.98 4.82 8.24
CA GLU A 13 9.85 4.20 9.22
C GLU A 13 10.21 2.78 8.80
N LEU A 14 11.46 2.42 9.08
CA LEU A 14 11.97 1.06 8.98
C LEU A 14 12.66 0.72 10.30
N VAL A 15 12.21 -0.35 10.95
CA VAL A 15 12.83 -0.84 12.17
C VAL A 15 13.24 -2.29 11.99
N VAL A 16 14.54 -2.54 12.12
CA VAL A 16 15.09 -3.90 12.24
C VAL A 16 15.00 -4.29 13.70
N ILE A 17 14.13 -5.25 14.01
CA ILE A 17 13.94 -5.75 15.38
C ILE A 17 15.11 -6.66 15.76
N ASN A 18 15.53 -7.53 14.85
CA ASN A 18 16.67 -8.44 14.98
C ASN A 18 17.10 -8.99 13.60
N ASP A 19 18.02 -9.96 13.59
CA ASP A 19 18.56 -10.57 12.37
C ASP A 19 17.52 -11.28 11.48
N ALA A 20 16.32 -11.57 12.00
CA ALA A 20 15.26 -12.30 11.31
C ALA A 20 13.97 -11.51 11.12
N TRP A 21 13.78 -10.39 11.82
CA TRP A 21 12.51 -9.63 11.81
C TRP A 21 12.73 -8.13 11.67
N ALA A 22 11.90 -7.51 10.83
CA ALA A 22 11.80 -6.08 10.68
C ALA A 22 10.34 -5.68 10.42
N TYR A 23 10.03 -4.41 10.59
CA TYR A 23 8.81 -3.83 10.03
C TYR A 23 9.11 -2.52 9.34
N GLU A 24 8.28 -2.22 8.36
CA GLU A 24 8.25 -0.94 7.65
C GLU A 24 6.82 -0.42 7.70
N TYR A 25 6.64 0.85 8.06
CA TYR A 25 5.35 1.51 7.86
C TYR A 25 5.52 2.74 6.98
N GLY A 26 4.47 3.05 6.22
CA GLY A 26 4.47 4.19 5.34
C GLY A 26 3.09 4.51 4.79
N THR A 27 3.09 5.35 3.77
CA THR A 27 1.88 5.73 3.02
C THR A 27 2.03 5.33 1.56
N SER A 28 0.94 4.98 0.89
CA SER A 28 0.97 4.76 -0.56
C SER A 28 -0.22 5.42 -1.24
N VAL A 29 -0.04 5.81 -2.50
CA VAL A 29 -1.12 6.29 -3.37
C VAL A 29 -1.29 5.27 -4.48
N GLN A 30 -2.45 4.61 -4.51
CA GLN A 30 -2.86 3.80 -5.64
C GLN A 30 -3.59 4.69 -6.64
N SER A 31 -3.25 4.63 -7.91
CA SER A 31 -3.95 5.42 -8.92
C SER A 31 -4.23 4.65 -10.19
N TYR A 32 -5.36 4.91 -10.82
CA TYR A 32 -5.76 4.30 -12.09
C TYR A 32 -6.65 5.25 -12.90
N LEU A 33 -6.75 5.01 -14.21
CA LEU A 33 -7.68 5.74 -15.07
C LEU A 33 -8.89 4.84 -15.37
N PRO A 34 -10.10 5.18 -14.88
CA PRO A 34 -11.31 4.47 -15.25
C PRO A 34 -11.61 4.60 -16.75
N ASP A 35 -12.27 3.60 -17.33
CA ASP A 35 -12.66 3.63 -18.73
C ASP A 35 -13.63 4.80 -19.01
N GLY A 36 -13.30 5.64 -19.98
CA GLY A 36 -14.10 6.80 -20.35
C GLY A 36 -13.92 8.03 -19.44
N ALA A 37 -13.07 7.96 -18.41
CA ALA A 37 -12.74 9.11 -17.58
C ALA A 37 -11.61 9.96 -18.18
N SER A 38 -11.62 11.26 -17.92
CA SER A 38 -10.53 12.19 -18.27
C SER A 38 -9.48 12.32 -17.17
N GLU A 39 -9.80 11.90 -15.94
CA GLU A 39 -8.97 12.08 -14.75
C GLU A 39 -8.73 10.75 -14.04
N ARG A 40 -7.58 10.67 -13.37
CA ARG A 40 -7.19 9.48 -12.59
C ARG A 40 -7.88 9.52 -11.24
N VAL A 41 -8.30 8.34 -10.78
CA VAL A 41 -8.71 8.13 -9.39
C VAL A 41 -7.44 7.88 -8.57
N GLU A 42 -7.34 8.53 -7.41
CA GLU A 42 -6.27 8.33 -6.43
C GLU A 42 -6.85 7.85 -5.11
N ILE A 43 -6.27 6.78 -4.56
CA ILE A 43 -6.69 6.15 -3.31
C ILE A 43 -5.47 6.17 -2.38
N PRO A 44 -5.42 7.11 -1.42
CA PRO A 44 -4.37 7.14 -0.43
C PRO A 44 -4.56 6.03 0.62
N ASN A 45 -3.45 5.40 1.00
CA ASN A 45 -3.39 4.33 1.97
C ASN A 45 -2.31 4.61 3.01
N THR A 46 -2.50 4.08 4.20
CA THR A 46 -1.42 3.85 5.17
C THR A 46 -1.17 2.34 5.26
N TYR A 47 0.10 1.93 5.23
CA TYR A 47 0.48 0.51 5.29
C TYR A 47 1.44 0.21 6.43
N LEU A 48 1.40 -1.04 6.88
CA LEU A 48 2.39 -1.69 7.72
C LEU A 48 2.80 -3.02 7.07
N LEU A 49 4.08 -3.19 6.83
CA LEU A 49 4.70 -4.39 6.29
C LEU A 49 5.58 -5.03 7.36
N ILE A 50 5.26 -6.26 7.76
CA ILE A 50 6.12 -7.09 8.60
C ILE A 50 6.98 -7.94 7.67
N LEU A 51 8.29 -7.87 7.87
CA LEU A 51 9.29 -8.55 7.07
C LEU A 51 9.95 -9.66 7.90
N THR A 52 10.19 -10.79 7.27
CA THR A 52 11.03 -11.86 7.83
C THR A 52 12.24 -12.10 6.94
N LYS A 53 13.38 -12.47 7.53
CA LYS A 53 14.59 -12.80 6.78
C LYS A 53 14.68 -14.30 6.57
N HIS A 54 14.60 -14.73 5.31
CA HIS A 54 14.79 -16.12 4.92
C HIS A 54 16.01 -16.23 4.01
N GLN A 55 16.97 -17.10 4.35
CA GLN A 55 18.22 -17.29 3.59
C GLN A 55 18.96 -15.98 3.26
N GLY A 56 18.98 -15.05 4.23
CA GLY A 56 19.65 -13.75 4.10
C GLY A 56 18.85 -12.69 3.34
N GLN A 57 17.67 -13.03 2.80
CA GLN A 57 16.80 -12.10 2.07
C GLN A 57 15.57 -11.74 2.89
N TRP A 58 15.24 -10.45 2.93
CA TRP A 58 14.00 -9.98 3.54
C TRP A 58 12.82 -10.26 2.61
N THR A 59 11.77 -10.87 3.14
CA THR A 59 10.52 -11.14 2.42
C THR A 59 9.32 -10.65 3.23
N PRO A 60 8.24 -10.20 2.55
CA PRO A 60 6.97 -9.93 3.21
C PRO A 60 6.49 -11.16 3.99
N TYR A 61 6.27 -10.99 5.29
CA TYR A 61 5.63 -11.99 6.14
C TYR A 61 4.14 -11.69 6.31
N ARG A 62 3.80 -10.42 6.57
CA ARG A 62 2.43 -9.91 6.66
C ARG A 62 2.38 -8.49 6.14
N GLU A 63 1.27 -8.14 5.53
CA GLU A 63 0.96 -6.79 5.08
C GLU A 63 -0.42 -6.41 5.57
N VAL A 64 -0.55 -5.19 6.07
CA VAL A 64 -1.84 -4.56 6.35
C VAL A 64 -1.82 -3.19 5.70
N ALA A 65 -2.78 -2.93 4.82
CA ALA A 65 -3.01 -1.62 4.23
C ALA A 65 -4.41 -1.16 4.59
N SER A 66 -4.52 0.08 5.05
CA SER A 66 -5.80 0.74 5.29
C SER A 66 -5.95 1.86 4.27
N ALA A 67 -6.94 1.71 3.39
CA ALA A 67 -7.33 2.76 2.47
C ALA A 67 -8.12 3.82 3.25
N LEU A 68 -7.77 5.08 3.04
CA LEU A 68 -8.69 6.15 3.38
C LEU A 68 -9.89 6.06 2.42
N PRO A 69 -11.11 6.38 2.88
CA PRO A 69 -12.24 6.48 1.98
C PRO A 69 -11.92 7.46 0.84
N PRO A 70 -12.34 7.17 -0.40
CA PRO A 70 -12.29 8.17 -1.47
C PRO A 70 -13.15 9.39 -1.08
N PRO A 71 -13.01 10.55 -1.75
CA PRO A 71 -13.71 11.78 -1.40
C PRO A 71 -15.23 11.62 -1.21
N ASP A 72 -15.85 10.74 -1.99
CA ASP A 72 -17.30 10.46 -1.95
C ASP A 72 -17.69 9.35 -0.94
N GLY A 73 -16.75 8.88 -0.12
CA GLY A 73 -16.96 7.80 0.83
C GLY A 73 -16.89 6.40 0.18
N TRP A 74 -16.94 5.36 1.01
CA TRP A 74 -17.10 4.00 0.51
C TRP A 74 -18.53 3.82 -0.02
N ALA A 75 -18.68 3.12 -1.15
CA ALA A 75 -20.01 2.74 -1.62
C ALA A 75 -20.73 1.96 -0.52
N GLU A 76 -21.96 2.37 -0.18
CA GLU A 76 -22.77 1.61 0.78
C GLU A 76 -23.07 0.24 0.17
N THR A 77 -22.50 -0.82 0.74
CA THR A 77 -22.91 -2.18 0.41
C THR A 77 -24.25 -2.42 1.10
N GLY A 78 -25.33 -2.32 0.34
CA GLY A 78 -26.67 -2.74 0.74
C GLY A 78 -26.81 -4.26 0.86
#